data_AF-A0A7H9B4Q3-F1
#
_entry.id   AF-A0A7H9B4Q3-F1
#
_cell.length_a   1.000
_cell.length_b   1.000
_cell.length_c   1.000
_cell.angle_alpha   90.00
_cell.angle_beta   90.00
_cell.angle_gamma   90.00
#
_symmetry.space_group_name_H-M   'P 1'
#
loop_
_entity.id
_entity.type
_entity.pdbx_description
1 polymer ?
#
loop_
_entity_poly.entity_id
_entity_poly.type
_entity_poly.pdbx_seq_one_letter_code
_entity_poly.pdbx_strand_id
1 'polypeptide(L)'
;MSSADTMYRMMILLEESINDEERKEQEELSGKEVKKTHEFVEELLMPFHIDELDILNVWFDKFDKEICIENEGHIKYEITSDGLIVLILDKELEALIERVKQFVEENSS
;
A
#
# COMPACT_ATOMS: atom_id res chain seq x y z
N MET A 1 2.95 -28.57 -0.87
CA MET A 1 2.77 -27.26 -0.20
C MET A 1 3.37 -26.25 -1.15
N SER A 2 2.55 -25.32 -1.64
CA SER A 2 2.93 -24.42 -2.72
C SER A 2 3.90 -23.39 -2.17
N SER A 3 5.07 -23.22 -2.79
CA SER A 3 6.11 -22.28 -2.35
C SER A 3 5.64 -20.81 -2.28
N ALA A 4 4.47 -20.51 -2.85
CA ALA A 4 3.81 -19.21 -2.80
C ALA A 4 3.01 -18.92 -1.50
N ASP A 5 2.84 -19.91 -0.62
CA ASP A 5 2.25 -19.69 0.72
C ASP A 5 3.26 -19.13 1.73
N THR A 6 4.55 -19.13 1.39
CA THR A 6 5.63 -18.66 2.27
C THR A 6 6.29 -17.38 1.77
N MET A 7 5.72 -16.73 0.75
CA MET A 7 6.21 -15.47 0.20
C MET A 7 5.30 -14.33 0.59
N TYR A 8 5.86 -13.14 0.75
CA TYR A 8 5.06 -11.95 0.99
C TYR A 8 4.25 -11.57 -0.26
N ARG A 9 3.05 -11.04 -0.03
CA ARG A 9 2.17 -10.51 -1.08
C ARG A 9 1.82 -9.07 -0.76
N MET A 10 2.01 -8.19 -1.72
CA MET A 10 1.66 -6.78 -1.60
C MET A 10 0.36 -6.50 -2.34
N MET A 11 -0.68 -6.14 -1.59
CA MET A 11 -1.94 -5.64 -2.13
C MET A 11 -1.90 -4.13 -2.25
N ILE A 12 -2.25 -3.61 -3.42
CA ILE A 12 -2.34 -2.17 -3.69
C ILE A 12 -3.80 -1.75 -3.70
N LEU A 13 -4.13 -0.79 -2.86
CA LEU A 13 -5.45 -0.17 -2.70
C LEU A 13 -5.36 1.32 -3.02
N LEU A 14 -6.35 1.84 -3.74
CA LEU A 14 -6.54 3.29 -3.90
C LEU A 14 -7.59 3.79 -2.92
N GLU A 15 -7.24 4.83 -2.17
CA GLU A 15 -8.10 5.55 -1.23
C GLU A 15 -8.58 6.84 -1.90
N GLU A 16 -9.90 7.04 -1.98
CA GLU A 16 -10.43 8.36 -2.35
C GLU A 16 -10.36 9.29 -1.14
N SER A 17 -9.58 10.35 -1.27
CA SER A 17 -9.52 11.43 -0.29
C SER A 17 -10.81 12.25 -0.39
N ILE A 18 -11.66 12.11 0.63
CA ILE A 18 -12.78 13.03 0.86
C ILE A 18 -12.22 14.15 1.73
N ASN A 19 -12.28 15.39 1.25
CA ASN A 19 -11.87 16.56 2.03
C ASN A 19 -12.66 16.59 3.35
N ASP A 20 -12.03 16.99 4.46
CA ASP A 20 -12.69 17.15 5.76
C ASP A 20 -13.93 18.06 5.71
N GLU A 21 -13.94 19.08 4.85
CA GLU A 21 -15.14 19.92 4.64
C GLU A 21 -16.27 19.15 3.96
N GLU A 22 -15.98 18.44 2.87
CA GLU A 22 -16.96 17.60 2.16
C GLU A 22 -17.44 16.44 3.04
N ARG A 23 -16.54 15.89 3.86
CA ARG A 23 -16.83 14.84 4.83
C ARG A 23 -17.79 15.36 5.89
N LYS A 24 -17.51 16.51 6.50
CA LYS A 24 -18.40 17.12 7.50
C LYS A 24 -19.75 17.51 6.91
N GLU A 25 -19.79 18.11 5.73
CA GLU A 25 -21.04 18.44 5.06
C GLU A 25 -21.87 17.19 4.76
N GLN A 26 -21.26 16.11 4.27
CA GLN A 26 -21.96 14.86 4.01
C GLN A 26 -22.36 14.11 5.28
N GLU A 27 -21.57 14.17 6.35
CA GLU A 27 -21.90 13.60 7.66
C GLU A 27 -23.07 14.36 8.31
N GLU A 28 -23.09 15.70 8.20
CA GLU A 28 -24.20 16.54 8.66
C GLU A 28 -25.49 16.32 7.86
N LEU A 29 -25.39 16.11 6.54
CA LEU A 29 -26.53 15.85 5.66
C LEU A 29 -27.10 14.43 5.79
N SER A 30 -26.23 13.42 5.95
CA SER A 30 -26.63 12.01 5.97
C SER A 30 -26.83 11.43 7.37
N GLY A 31 -26.30 12.09 8.41
CA GLY A 31 -26.30 11.61 9.79
C GLY A 31 -25.44 10.36 10.02
N LYS A 32 -24.57 10.01 9.08
CA LYS A 32 -23.70 8.82 9.14
C LYS A 32 -22.26 9.22 8.86
N GLU A 33 -21.30 8.59 9.56
CA GLU A 33 -19.88 8.73 9.25
C GLU A 33 -19.61 8.33 7.80
N VAL A 34 -18.97 9.23 7.06
CA VAL A 34 -18.53 8.96 5.70
C VAL A 34 -17.21 8.21 5.81
N LYS A 35 -17.22 6.96 5.32
CA LYS A 35 -16.05 6.09 5.32
C LYS A 35 -15.29 6.28 4.02
N LYS A 36 -13.97 6.36 4.13
CA LYS A 36 -13.08 6.34 2.97
C LYS A 36 -13.25 5.01 2.23
N THR A 37 -13.42 5.09 0.91
CA THR A 37 -13.51 3.94 0.00
C THR A 37 -12.10 3.47 -0.35
N HIS A 38 -11.88 2.16 -0.31
CA HIS A 38 -10.64 1.54 -0.75
C HIS A 38 -10.96 0.68 -1.97
N GLU A 39 -10.35 1.01 -3.10
CA GLU A 39 -10.49 0.27 -4.35
C GLU A 39 -9.28 -0.64 -4.55
N PHE A 40 -9.51 -1.94 -4.70
CA PHE A 40 -8.45 -2.90 -5.03
C PHE A 40 -7.98 -2.70 -6.46
N VAL A 41 -6.67 -2.54 -6.62
CA VAL A 41 -6.04 -2.41 -7.93
C VAL A 41 -5.38 -3.73 -8.34
N GLU A 42 -4.37 -4.17 -7.58
CA GLU A 42 -3.53 -5.30 -7.96
C GLU A 42 -2.85 -5.95 -6.74
N GLU A 43 -2.41 -7.19 -6.92
CA GLU A 43 -1.57 -7.95 -5.99
C GLU A 43 -0.21 -8.23 -6.64
N LEU A 44 0.87 -7.90 -5.95
CA LEU A 44 2.24 -8.18 -6.35
C LEU A 44 2.84 -9.27 -5.44
N LEU A 45 3.52 -10.23 -6.05
CA LEU A 45 4.26 -11.24 -5.30
C LEU A 45 5.67 -10.70 -5.00
N MET A 46 6.03 -10.69 -3.73
CA MET A 46 7.37 -10.27 -3.31
C MET A 46 8.38 -11.41 -3.48
N PRO A 47 9.65 -11.09 -3.77
CA PRO A 47 10.72 -12.08 -4.03
C PRO A 47 11.27 -12.76 -2.77
N PHE A 48 10.86 -12.33 -1.58
CA PHE A 48 11.41 -12.78 -0.29
C PHE A 48 10.37 -13.52 0.55
N HIS A 49 10.87 -14.40 1.42
CA HIS A 49 10.05 -15.26 2.26
C HIS A 49 9.58 -14.59 3.57
N ILE A 50 8.52 -15.13 4.17
CA ILE A 50 7.95 -14.61 5.43
C ILE A 50 8.94 -14.72 6.61
N ASP A 51 9.88 -15.67 6.55
CA ASP A 51 10.95 -15.84 7.53
C ASP A 51 12.13 -14.87 7.34
N GLU A 52 12.16 -14.11 6.24
CA GLU A 52 13.23 -13.17 5.89
C GLU A 52 12.92 -11.72 6.31
N LEU A 53 12.42 -11.54 7.54
CA LEU A 53 12.05 -10.22 8.10
C LEU A 53 13.18 -9.18 8.08
N ASP A 54 14.44 -9.61 8.24
CA ASP A 54 15.58 -8.69 8.19
C ASP A 54 15.79 -8.12 6.77
N ILE A 55 15.59 -8.96 5.74
CA ILE A 55 15.67 -8.56 4.34
C ILE A 55 14.49 -7.65 4.00
N LEU A 56 13.29 -8.01 4.47
CA LEU A 56 12.08 -7.21 4.37
C LEU A 56 12.31 -5.78 4.90
N ASN A 57 12.85 -5.65 6.11
CA ASN A 57 13.10 -4.35 6.72
C ASN A 57 14.09 -3.50 5.89
N VAL A 58 15.18 -4.10 5.40
CA VAL A 58 16.15 -3.39 4.56
C VAL A 58 15.54 -2.97 3.22
N TRP A 59 14.67 -3.81 2.65
CA TRP A 59 13.92 -3.49 1.44
C TRP A 59 12.96 -2.32 1.68
N PHE A 60 12.19 -2.37 2.77
CA PHE A 60 11.26 -1.29 3.14
C PHE A 60 11.96 0.01 3.50
N ASP A 61 13.14 -0.04 4.12
CA ASP A 61 13.97 1.15 4.35
C ASP A 61 14.36 1.87 3.05
N LYS A 62 14.53 1.13 1.95
CA LYS A 62 14.79 1.71 0.62
C LYS A 62 13.50 2.21 -0.02
N PHE A 63 12.44 1.41 0.06
CA PHE A 63 11.12 1.77 -0.43
C PHE A 63 10.64 3.09 0.21
N ASP A 64 10.82 3.23 1.51
CA ASP A 64 10.47 4.45 2.24
C ASP A 64 11.25 5.65 1.74
N LYS A 65 12.56 5.50 1.55
CA LYS A 65 13.42 6.61 1.10
C LYS A 65 13.12 7.06 -0.33
N GLU A 66 12.81 6.13 -1.22
CA GLU A 66 12.63 6.43 -2.64
C GLU A 66 11.18 6.73 -3.02
N ILE A 67 10.20 6.19 -2.29
CA ILE A 67 8.79 6.27 -2.65
C ILE A 67 8.00 6.96 -1.54
N CYS A 68 8.08 6.49 -0.29
CA CYS A 68 7.19 7.02 0.75
C CYS A 68 7.50 8.46 1.15
N ILE A 69 8.78 8.83 1.27
CA ILE A 69 9.18 10.20 1.68
C ILE A 69 8.78 11.23 0.63
N GLU A 70 8.88 10.91 -0.66
CA GLU A 70 8.48 11.84 -1.73
C GLU A 70 6.95 12.06 -1.77
N ASN A 71 6.19 11.11 -1.24
CA ASN A 71 4.72 11.07 -1.28
C ASN A 71 4.11 11.09 0.13
N GLU A 72 4.83 11.63 1.11
CA GLU A 72 4.47 11.62 2.53
C GLU A 72 3.09 12.26 2.75
N GLY A 73 2.20 11.55 3.45
CA GLY A 73 0.82 11.97 3.71
C GLY A 73 -0.24 11.40 2.76
N HIS A 74 0.17 10.87 1.61
CA HIS A 74 -0.70 10.30 0.58
C HIS A 74 -0.47 8.79 0.34
N ILE A 75 0.50 8.21 1.05
CA ILE A 75 0.85 6.80 1.03
C ILE A 75 0.84 6.26 2.46
N LYS A 76 0.21 5.10 2.63
CA LYS A 76 0.21 4.33 3.88
C LYS A 76 0.50 2.89 3.53
N TYR A 77 1.18 2.19 4.43
CA TYR A 77 1.36 0.75 4.29
C TYR A 77 1.20 0.06 5.63
N GLU A 78 0.74 -1.18 5.57
CA GLU A 78 0.63 -2.09 6.70
C GLU A 78 1.31 -3.40 6.32
N ILE A 79 2.16 -3.92 7.21
CA ILE A 79 2.87 -5.18 7.02
C ILE A 79 2.40 -6.11 8.13
N THR A 80 1.82 -7.24 7.75
CA THR A 80 1.36 -8.25 8.69
C THR A 80 2.31 -9.45 8.68
N SER A 81 2.44 -10.09 9.84
CA SER A 81 3.37 -11.21 10.05
C SER A 81 2.97 -12.51 9.34
N ASP A 82 1.76 -12.55 8.76
CA ASP A 82 1.22 -13.68 7.99
C ASP A 82 1.58 -13.62 6.49
N GLY A 83 2.43 -12.67 6.08
CA GLY A 83 2.90 -12.58 4.70
C GLY A 83 2.11 -11.62 3.82
N LEU A 84 1.28 -10.75 4.40
CA LEU A 84 0.55 -9.73 3.66
C LEU A 84 1.14 -8.34 3.90
N ILE A 85 1.24 -7.58 2.81
CA ILE A 85 1.58 -6.17 2.80
C ILE A 85 0.39 -5.48 2.16
N VAL A 86 -0.15 -4.46 2.80
CA VAL A 86 -1.24 -3.65 2.28
C VAL A 86 -0.68 -2.25 2.03
N LEU A 87 -0.64 -1.83 0.78
CA LEU A 87 -0.26 -0.50 0.35
C LEU A 87 -1.52 0.28 -0.01
N ILE A 88 -1.76 1.39 0.67
CA ILE A 88 -2.88 2.29 0.43
C ILE A 88 -2.31 3.58 -0.13
N LEU A 89 -2.73 3.93 -1.34
CA LEU A 89 -2.34 5.13 -2.06
C LEU A 89 -3.55 6.03 -2.21
N ASP A 90 -3.40 7.33 -2.05
CA ASP A 90 -4.47 8.25 -2.47
C ASP A 90 -4.69 8.11 -3.98
N LYS A 91 -5.95 8.25 -4.41
CA LYS A 91 -6.33 8.14 -5.83
C LYS A 91 -5.59 9.12 -6.73
N GLU A 92 -5.17 10.27 -6.18
CA GLU A 92 -4.34 11.25 -6.88
C GLU A 92 -2.94 10.71 -7.25
N LEU A 93 -2.47 9.68 -6.55
CA LEU A 93 -1.19 8.99 -6.78
C LEU A 93 -1.35 7.68 -7.56
N GLU A 94 -2.42 7.50 -8.33
CA GLU A 94 -2.59 6.33 -9.20
C GLU A 94 -1.37 6.09 -10.12
N ALA A 95 -0.74 7.17 -10.60
CA ALA A 95 0.49 7.07 -11.40
C ALA A 95 1.70 6.49 -10.64
N LEU A 96 1.71 6.55 -9.30
CA LEU A 96 2.77 5.98 -8.46
C LEU A 96 2.76 4.45 -8.46
N ILE A 97 1.63 3.82 -8.81
CA ILE A 97 1.50 2.36 -8.87
C ILE A 97 2.55 1.77 -9.82
N GLU A 98 2.72 2.35 -11.01
CA GLU A 98 3.73 1.91 -11.97
C GLU A 98 5.15 2.02 -11.41
N ARG A 99 5.43 3.07 -10.61
CA ARG A 99 6.72 3.23 -9.94
C ARG A 99 6.94 2.18 -8.86
N VAL A 100 5.90 1.85 -8.07
CA VAL A 100 5.94 0.77 -7.08
C VAL A 100 6.21 -0.57 -7.76
N LYS A 101 5.52 -0.87 -8.86
CA LYS A 101 5.72 -2.11 -9.64
C LYS A 101 7.15 -2.22 -10.15
N GLN A 102 7.66 -1.15 -10.75
CA GLN A 102 9.06 -1.10 -11.20
C GLN A 102 10.04 -1.29 -10.04
N PHE A 103 9.79 -0.66 -8.90
CA PHE A 103 10.65 -0.80 -7.72
C PHE A 103 10.66 -2.24 -7.19
N VAL A 104 9.50 -2.91 -7.15
CA VAL A 104 9.41 -4.32 -6.76
C VAL A 104 10.22 -5.18 -7.74
N GLU A 105 10.03 -5.01 -9.05
CA GLU A 105 10.78 -5.76 -10.08
C GLU A 105 12.30 -5.53 -9.99
N GLU A 106 12.75 -4.28 -9.85
CA GLU A 106 14.16 -3.90 -9.75
C GLU A 106 14.83 -4.51 -8.50
N ASN A 107 14.07 -4.67 -7.42
CA ASN A 107 14.54 -5.24 -6.16
C ASN A 107 14.13 -6.71 -5.97
N SER A 108 13.74 -7.39 -7.05
CA SER A 108 13.40 -8.83 -7.07
C SER A 108 14.53 -9.76 -7.50
N SER A 109 15.75 -9.23 -7.68
CA SER A 109 16.93 -9.98 -8.15
C SER A 109 18.05 -10.09 -7.13
#